data_AF-W7BUY8-F1
#
_entry.id   AF-W7BUY8-F1
#
_cell.length_a   1.000
_cell.length_b   1.000
_cell.length_c   1.000
_cell.angle_alpha   90.00
_cell.angle_beta   90.00
_cell.angle_gamma   90.00
#
_symmetry.space_group_name_H-M   'P 1'
#
loop_
_entity.id
_entity.type
_entity.pdbx_description
1 polymer ?
#
loop_
_entity_poly.entity_id
_entity_poly.type
_entity_poly.pdbx_seq_one_letter_code
_entity_poly.pdbx_strand_id
1 'polypeptide(L)'
;MGRQNIFLIRATSFFKGERFFWQNKERTLRLAGLGAMDQLRVEQGQDRFLALHTRKEQVLERTVTNSEETACGAVYFGGFSFDDQHDASPEWERFGEGFFLFTAFLGDGERGLLLFIGESVAIGGG
;
A
#
# COMPACT_ATOMS: atom_id res chain seq x y z
N MET A 1 19.48 -1.43 -14.73
CA MET A 1 18.18 -0.79 -15.05
C MET A 1 17.41 -1.76 -15.95
N GLY A 2 16.55 -2.66 -15.43
CA GLY A 2 15.94 -3.67 -16.32
C GLY A 2 14.92 -4.65 -15.72
N ARG A 3 15.16 -5.24 -14.55
CA ARG A 3 14.31 -6.36 -14.05
C ARG A 3 12.93 -5.92 -13.52
N GLN A 4 12.87 -4.78 -12.84
CA GLN A 4 11.63 -4.27 -12.22
C GLN A 4 10.58 -3.77 -13.23
N ASN A 5 11.03 -3.11 -14.31
CA ASN A 5 10.12 -2.70 -15.38
C ASN A 5 9.50 -3.91 -16.08
N ILE A 6 10.26 -4.98 -16.30
CA ILE A 6 9.73 -6.21 -16.89
C ILE A 6 8.67 -6.84 -15.99
N PHE A 7 8.91 -6.89 -14.67
CA PHE A 7 7.96 -7.40 -13.71
C PHE A 7 6.63 -6.63 -13.72
N LEU A 8 6.69 -5.30 -13.61
CA LEU A 8 5.49 -4.45 -13.70
C LEU A 8 4.78 -4.62 -15.06
N ILE A 9 5.50 -4.62 -16.17
CA ILE A 9 4.93 -4.79 -17.52
C ILE A 9 4.22 -6.14 -17.65
N ARG A 10 4.84 -7.24 -17.18
CA ARG A 10 4.25 -8.59 -17.21
C ARG A 10 3.00 -8.68 -16.34
N ALA A 11 2.97 -7.97 -15.22
CA ALA A 11 1.81 -7.93 -14.32
C ALA A 11 0.63 -7.09 -14.84
N THR A 12 0.81 -6.34 -15.93
CA THR A 12 -0.23 -5.44 -16.48
C THR A 12 -1.54 -6.13 -16.80
N SER A 13 -1.51 -7.36 -17.30
CA SER A 13 -2.71 -8.11 -17.67
C SER A 13 -3.54 -8.57 -16.47
N PHE A 14 -2.94 -8.65 -15.27
CA PHE A 14 -3.58 -9.18 -14.07
C PHE A 14 -3.92 -8.09 -13.04
N PHE A 15 -3.18 -6.98 -13.00
CA PHE A 15 -3.31 -5.94 -11.97
C PHE A 15 -3.44 -4.53 -12.59
N LYS A 16 -4.30 -4.37 -13.61
CA LYS A 16 -4.47 -3.08 -14.26
C LYS A 16 -5.06 -2.06 -13.29
N GLY A 17 -4.33 -0.96 -13.04
CA GLY A 17 -4.74 0.09 -12.11
C GLY A 17 -4.34 -0.16 -10.64
N GLU A 18 -3.85 -1.36 -10.31
CA GLU A 18 -3.52 -1.79 -8.95
C GLU A 18 -2.03 -2.08 -8.81
N ARG A 19 -1.19 -1.21 -9.38
CA ARG A 19 0.26 -1.34 -9.34
C ARG A 19 0.86 -0.01 -8.96
N PHE A 20 1.91 -0.05 -8.17
CA PHE A 20 2.71 1.14 -7.90
C PHE A 20 4.19 0.81 -7.99
N PHE A 21 4.97 1.89 -8.14
CA PHE A 21 6.41 1.84 -8.12
C PHE A 21 6.91 2.87 -7.12
N TRP A 22 7.80 2.46 -6.23
CA TRP A 22 8.44 3.34 -5.28
C TRP A 22 9.96 3.17 -5.35
N GLN A 23 10.70 4.25 -5.22
CA GLN A 23 12.15 4.24 -5.26
C GLN A 23 12.71 5.34 -4.37
N ASN A 24 13.74 5.03 -3.58
CA ASN A 24 14.41 6.03 -2.78
C ASN A 24 15.26 7.00 -3.64
N LYS A 25 15.58 8.16 -3.08
CA LYS A 25 16.34 9.22 -3.76
C LYS A 25 17.69 8.71 -4.29
N GLU A 26 18.39 7.92 -3.48
CA GLU A 26 19.73 7.37 -3.78
C GLU A 26 19.68 6.24 -4.82
N ARG A 27 18.49 5.77 -5.20
CA ARG A 27 18.25 4.70 -6.17
C ARG A 27 18.82 3.33 -5.78
N THR A 28 19.07 3.14 -4.49
CA THR A 28 19.58 1.89 -3.90
C THR A 28 18.46 0.93 -3.56
N LEU A 29 17.24 1.43 -3.32
CA LEU A 29 16.05 0.66 -3.03
C LEU A 29 14.95 0.98 -4.04
N ARG A 30 14.38 -0.07 -4.64
CA ARG A 30 13.23 0.02 -5.56
C ARG A 30 12.23 -1.04 -5.17
N LEU A 31 10.97 -0.66 -5.10
CA LEU A 31 9.86 -1.52 -4.72
C LEU A 31 8.79 -1.45 -5.81
N ALA A 32 8.30 -2.61 -6.20
CA ALA A 32 7.14 -2.77 -7.06
C ALA A 32 6.02 -3.45 -6.26
N GLY A 33 4.86 -2.81 -6.22
CA GLY A 33 3.66 -3.35 -5.61
C GLY A 33 2.66 -3.83 -6.65
N LEU A 34 2.02 -4.98 -6.41
CA LEU A 34 0.95 -5.55 -7.26
C LEU A 34 -0.27 -5.94 -6.45
N GLY A 35 -1.46 -5.56 -6.93
CA GLY A 35 -2.75 -5.83 -6.30
C GLY A 35 -3.00 -4.89 -5.13
N ALA A 36 -4.14 -4.21 -5.13
CA ALA A 36 -4.53 -3.31 -4.04
C ALA A 36 -5.32 -4.11 -3.00
N MET A 37 -4.78 -4.24 -1.79
CA MET A 37 -5.41 -4.96 -0.67
C MET A 37 -6.17 -4.02 0.25
N ASP A 38 -5.65 -2.81 0.44
CA ASP A 38 -6.37 -1.74 1.10
C ASP A 38 -6.03 -0.40 0.46
N GLN A 39 -6.98 0.53 0.54
CA GLN A 39 -6.81 1.90 0.12
C GLN A 39 -7.36 2.82 1.19
N LEU A 40 -6.53 3.77 1.61
CA LEU A 40 -6.94 4.83 2.51
C LEU A 40 -6.97 6.15 1.75
N ARG A 41 -8.14 6.77 1.71
CA ARG A 41 -8.30 8.18 1.39
C ARG A 41 -8.65 8.91 2.69
N VAL A 42 -7.86 9.91 3.02
CA VAL A 42 -8.10 10.83 4.13
C VAL A 42 -8.91 11.99 3.59
N GLU A 43 -10.07 12.22 4.20
CA GLU A 43 -10.96 13.32 3.83
C GLU A 43 -10.66 14.56 4.67
N GLN A 44 -11.15 15.70 4.17
CA GLN A 44 -10.89 17.00 4.79
C GLN A 44 -11.40 17.07 6.23
N GLY A 45 -10.59 17.65 7.11
CA GLY A 45 -10.92 17.85 8.52
C GLY A 45 -10.71 16.63 9.42
N GLN A 46 -10.13 15.55 8.90
CA GLN A 46 -9.63 14.45 9.72
C GLN A 46 -8.21 14.76 10.24
N ASP A 47 -7.82 14.21 11.39
CA ASP A 47 -6.40 14.13 11.73
C ASP A 47 -5.73 13.12 10.79
N ARG A 48 -5.06 13.66 9.76
CA ARG A 48 -4.54 12.89 8.64
C ARG A 48 -3.52 11.83 9.05
N PHE A 49 -2.69 12.14 10.04
CA PHE A 49 -1.68 11.22 10.55
C PHE A 49 -2.32 10.13 11.41
N LEU A 50 -3.27 10.50 12.27
CA LEU A 50 -3.99 9.54 13.11
C LEU A 50 -4.86 8.60 12.29
N ALA A 51 -5.48 9.10 11.22
CA ALA A 51 -6.27 8.28 10.30
C ALA A 51 -5.42 7.18 9.66
N LEU A 52 -4.24 7.53 9.13
CA LEU A 52 -3.30 6.57 8.57
C LEU A 52 -2.80 5.58 9.62
N HIS A 53 -2.41 6.08 10.79
CA HIS A 53 -1.91 5.24 11.87
C HIS A 53 -2.95 4.20 12.29
N THR A 54 -4.18 4.65 12.58
CA THR A 54 -5.28 3.78 13.01
C THR A 54 -5.60 2.73 11.95
N ARG A 55 -5.68 3.13 10.66
CA ARG A 55 -5.97 2.17 9.59
C ARG A 55 -4.87 1.13 9.44
N LYS A 56 -3.61 1.55 9.54
CA LYS A 56 -2.45 0.66 9.47
C LYS A 56 -2.48 -0.39 10.58
N GLU A 57 -2.73 -0.01 11.83
CA GLU A 57 -2.81 -0.96 12.95
C GLU A 57 -3.96 -1.96 12.76
N GLN A 58 -5.16 -1.50 12.38
CA GLN A 58 -6.31 -2.37 12.10
C GLN A 58 -6.03 -3.41 11.00
N VAL A 59 -5.32 -3.01 9.94
CA VAL A 59 -4.95 -3.92 8.85
C VAL A 59 -3.83 -4.86 9.27
N LEU A 60 -2.85 -4.36 10.04
CA LEU A 60 -1.73 -5.17 10.53
C LEU A 60 -2.20 -6.33 11.40
N GLU A 61 -3.16 -6.10 12.30
CA GLU A 61 -3.76 -7.15 13.14
C GLU A 61 -4.35 -8.33 12.35
N ARG A 62 -4.72 -8.08 11.09
CA ARG A 62 -5.35 -9.05 10.19
C ARG A 62 -4.42 -9.51 9.09
N THR A 63 -3.19 -9.01 9.03
CA THR A 63 -2.26 -9.31 7.95
C THR A 63 -1.53 -10.63 8.22
N VAL A 64 -1.61 -11.54 7.26
CA VAL A 64 -0.86 -12.80 7.22
C VAL A 64 0.20 -12.69 6.13
N THR A 65 1.40 -13.18 6.42
CA THR A 65 2.55 -13.17 5.50
C THR A 65 3.18 -14.54 5.39
N ASN A 66 3.76 -14.84 4.23
CA ASN A 66 4.56 -16.04 4.00
C ASN A 66 6.04 -15.88 4.42
N SER A 67 6.42 -14.74 5.00
CA SER A 67 7.77 -14.48 5.47
C SER A 67 8.04 -15.18 6.80
N GLU A 68 9.16 -15.90 6.88
CA GLU A 68 9.66 -16.50 8.12
C GLU A 68 10.38 -15.47 9.02
N GLU A 69 10.83 -14.36 8.44
CA GLU A 69 11.34 -13.21 9.20
C GLU A 69 10.20 -12.25 9.53
N THR A 70 10.29 -11.53 10.65
CA THR A 70 9.44 -10.38 10.97
C THR A 70 9.64 -9.30 9.89
N ALA A 71 8.92 -9.46 8.78
CA ALA A 71 8.93 -8.52 7.68
C ALA A 71 8.25 -7.21 8.07
N CYS A 72 8.34 -6.20 7.20
CA CYS A 72 7.85 -4.83 7.41
C CYS A 72 6.33 -4.68 7.72
N GLY A 73 5.57 -5.78 7.80
CA GLY A 73 4.14 -5.78 8.12
C GLY A 73 3.28 -5.12 7.03
N ALA A 74 2.19 -4.47 7.43
CA ALA A 74 1.31 -3.69 6.57
C ALA A 74 1.96 -2.34 6.20
N VAL A 75 2.57 -2.27 5.01
CA VAL A 75 3.23 -1.05 4.52
C VAL A 75 2.32 -0.28 3.57
N TYR A 76 1.97 0.94 3.95
CA TYR A 76 1.20 1.85 3.11
C TYR A 76 2.12 2.76 2.30
N PHE A 77 1.85 2.85 0.99
CA PHE A 77 2.56 3.71 0.06
C PHE A 77 1.63 4.81 -0.44
N GLY A 78 2.10 6.05 -0.41
CA GLY A 78 1.25 7.18 -0.72
C GLY A 78 1.86 8.50 -0.29
N GLY A 79 0.99 9.47 -0.06
CA GLY A 79 1.39 10.78 0.42
C GLY A 79 0.20 11.57 0.95
N PHE A 80 0.53 12.56 1.76
CA PHE A 80 -0.40 13.58 2.19
C PHE A 80 -0.43 14.72 1.17
N SER A 81 -1.55 15.43 1.09
CA SER A 81 -1.59 16.72 0.39
C SER A 81 -0.60 17.68 1.06
N PHE A 82 0.03 18.53 0.25
CA PHE A 82 0.97 19.52 0.77
C PHE A 82 0.26 20.55 1.66
N ASP A 83 -0.92 20.99 1.23
CA ASP A 83 -1.79 21.92 1.93
C ASP A 83 -3.11 21.21 2.25
N ASP A 84 -3.51 21.22 3.51
CA ASP A 84 -4.81 20.70 4.00
C ASP A 84 -5.80 21.80 4.36
N GLN A 85 -5.40 23.07 4.27
CA GLN A 85 -6.25 24.20 4.61
C GLN A 85 -7.01 24.74 3.40
N HIS A 86 -6.63 24.31 2.19
CA HIS A 86 -7.26 24.75 0.95
C HIS A 86 -7.81 23.57 0.15
N ASP A 87 -8.90 23.84 -0.57
CA ASP A 87 -9.52 22.85 -1.44
C ASP A 87 -8.55 22.44 -2.55
N ALA A 88 -8.47 21.13 -2.76
CA ALA A 88 -7.70 20.56 -3.86
C ALA A 88 -8.29 21.04 -5.20
N SER A 89 -7.44 21.30 -6.21
CA SER A 89 -7.97 21.54 -7.55
C SER A 89 -8.69 20.28 -8.07
N PRO A 90 -9.59 20.39 -9.05
CA PRO A 90 -10.42 19.26 -9.52
C PRO A 90 -9.63 18.00 -9.89
N GLU A 91 -8.40 18.16 -10.38
CA GLU A 91 -7.51 17.05 -10.74
C GLU A 91 -7.01 16.25 -9.52
N TRP A 92 -6.99 16.88 -8.36
CA TRP A 92 -6.46 16.35 -7.11
C TRP A 92 -7.54 15.94 -6.10
N GLU A 93 -8.79 16.36 -6.29
CA GLU A 93 -9.92 16.02 -5.41
C GLU A 93 -10.00 14.52 -5.08
N ARG A 94 -9.74 13.65 -6.07
CA ARG A 94 -9.81 12.19 -5.89
C ARG A 94 -8.80 11.61 -4.88
N PHE A 95 -7.75 12.36 -4.53
CA PHE A 95 -6.72 11.93 -3.58
C PHE A 95 -7.01 12.42 -2.15
N GLY A 96 -7.91 13.40 -2.00
CA GLY A 96 -8.19 14.03 -0.71
C GLY A 96 -6.95 14.63 -0.06
N GLU A 97 -7.00 14.68 1.27
CA GLU A 97 -5.94 15.21 2.14
C GLU A 97 -4.77 14.22 2.33
N GLY A 98 -4.97 12.97 1.94
CA GLY A 98 -3.97 11.93 1.93
C GLY A 98 -4.48 10.68 1.23
N PHE A 99 -3.60 10.04 0.46
CA PHE A 99 -3.95 8.86 -0.32
C PHE A 99 -2.87 7.81 -0.19
N PHE A 100 -3.25 6.62 0.28
CA PHE A 100 -2.33 5.53 0.56
C PHE A 100 -2.87 4.20 0.07
N LEU A 101 -1.95 3.34 -0.35
CA LEU A 101 -2.21 2.01 -0.90
C LEU A 101 -1.42 0.97 -0.10
N PHE A 102 -2.10 -0.10 0.29
CA PHE A 102 -1.50 -1.33 0.78
C PHE A 102 -1.66 -2.42 -0.28
N THR A 103 -0.61 -3.21 -0.50
CA THR A 103 -0.53 -4.13 -1.64
C THR A 103 -0.41 -5.59 -1.24
N ALA A 104 -0.94 -6.47 -2.10
CA ALA A 104 -0.86 -7.92 -1.94
C ALA A 104 0.56 -8.44 -2.07
N PHE A 105 1.32 -7.87 -3.01
CA PHE A 105 2.68 -8.31 -3.29
C PHE A 105 3.61 -7.10 -3.32
N LEU A 106 4.73 -7.18 -2.61
CA LEU A 106 5.76 -6.15 -2.58
C LEU A 106 7.13 -6.78 -2.85
N GLY A 107 7.87 -6.29 -3.84
CA GLY A 107 9.19 -6.85 -4.15
C GLY A 107 10.19 -5.88 -4.76
N ASP A 108 11.47 -6.21 -4.57
CA ASP A 108 12.61 -5.47 -5.13
C ASP A 108 13.15 -6.07 -6.46
N GLY A 109 12.47 -7.12 -6.94
CA GLY A 109 12.77 -7.82 -8.19
C GLY A 109 13.70 -9.02 -8.03
N GLU A 110 14.29 -9.21 -6.84
CA GLU A 110 15.03 -10.42 -6.45
C GLU A 110 14.33 -11.17 -5.32
N ARG A 111 13.68 -10.43 -4.42
CA ARG A 111 12.86 -10.94 -3.32
C ARG A 111 11.47 -10.30 -3.38
N GLY A 112 10.49 -11.05 -2.91
CA GLY A 112 9.10 -10.63 -2.87
C GLY A 112 8.43 -11.10 -1.60
N LEU A 113 7.53 -10.27 -1.08
CA LEU A 113 6.69 -10.53 0.07
C LEU A 113 5.25 -10.64 -0.42
N LEU A 114 4.56 -11.71 -0.02
CA LEU A 114 3.14 -11.89 -0.29
C LEU A 114 2.37 -11.66 1.02
N LEU A 115 1.40 -10.75 0.97
CA LEU A 115 0.61 -10.30 2.09
C LEU A 115 -0.88 -10.52 1.79
N PHE A 116 -1.60 -11.02 2.80
CA PHE A 116 -3.03 -11.21 2.74
C PHE A 116 -3.69 -10.59 3.96
N ILE A 117 -4.85 -9.95 3.77
CA ILE A 117 -5.71 -9.56 4.88
C ILE A 117 -6.65 -10.74 5.15
N GLY A 118 -6.46 -11.42 6.27
CA GLY A 118 -7.34 -12.50 6.72
C GLY A 118 -8.66 -11.96 7.28
N GLU A 119 -9.70 -12.79 7.21
CA GLU A 119 -10.85 -12.70 8.12
C GLU A 119 -10.59 -13.62 9.30
N SER A 120 -10.82 -13.12 10.52
CA SER A 120 -10.83 -13.98 11.70
C SER A 120 -12.07 -14.86 11.62
N VAL A 121 -11.93 -16.09 11.13
CA VAL A 121 -12.97 -17.10 11.26
C VAL A 121 -12.92 -17.58 12.71
N ALA A 122 -13.88 -17.13 13.52
CA ALA A 122 -14.12 -17.74 14.82
C ALA A 122 -14.47 -19.22 14.58
N ILE A 123 -13.52 -20.11 14.86
CA ILE A 123 -13.78 -21.54 14.92
C ILE A 123 -14.65 -21.78 16.16
N GLY A 124 -15.97 -21.75 15.97
CA GLY A 124 -16.93 -22.14 16.99
C GLY A 124 -16.71 -23.61 17.33
N GLY A 125 -16.15 -23.88 18.51
CA GLY A 125 -16.06 -25.23 19.06
C GLY A 125 -17.46 -25.76 19.40
N GLY A 126 -17.78 -26.95 18.91
CA GLY A 126 -18.89 -27.78 19.38
C GLY A 126 -18.43 -28.74 20.47
#